data_AF-M2YVL6-F1
#
_entry.id   AF-M2YVL6-F1
#
_cell.length_a   1.000
_cell.length_b   1.000
_cell.length_c   1.000
_cell.angle_alpha   90.00
_cell.angle_beta   90.00
_cell.angle_gamma   90.00
#
_symmetry.space_group_name_H-M   'P 1'
#
loop_
_entity.id
_entity.type
_entity.pdbx_description
1 polymer ?
#
loop_
_entity_poly.entity_id
_entity_poly.type
_entity_poly.pdbx_seq_one_letter_code
_entity_poly.pdbx_strand_id
1 'polypeptide(L)'
;MTTLLERVPVPVPGKTPRRSVTALFGIAVLVAGYTGFRLPGEWAATLQAVSLTDGFHRRFLVGTLLKPFGHDYLVFAVASFVVLGAVLAAVALAFFRGRTESRRLLIVAWLLLPTGGYLFHEVGYLDQVLYLLLFGALWALHRNRTALASATMALSVTVHEIALLTVLPIFGFALLRTAPFRRACALLAPAAVLGLGILALPPVAPDAVDGLRRSLSTADFAYRADALNLFGRTQTESWRLYSITGVLLYLLPIAAVVIGGFLFLHRPTLAAAVPVAAIGAPALLAFGGWDDARWGFLLVTGFVVVVWLWLDHRELKLSQLGVLTALLLILTHVPMPYFDGYAPRGLTLVIPVEDLR
;
A
#
# COMPACT_ATOMS: atom_id res chain seq x y z
N MET A 1 -17.30 4.10 45.07
CA MET A 1 -17.05 4.43 43.65
C MET A 1 -17.17 3.14 42.86
N THR A 2 -18.39 2.87 42.41
CA THR A 2 -18.77 1.69 41.64
C THR A 2 -18.39 1.90 40.18
N THR A 3 -17.59 0.97 39.66
CA THR A 3 -17.28 0.83 38.24
C THR A 3 -18.58 0.61 37.47
N LEU A 4 -19.04 1.66 36.77
CA LEU A 4 -20.07 1.54 35.76
C LEU A 4 -19.53 0.62 34.66
N LEU A 5 -20.01 -0.61 34.68
CA LEU A 5 -19.93 -1.58 33.59
C LEU A 5 -20.46 -0.89 32.33
N GLU A 6 -19.54 -0.41 31.50
CA GLU A 6 -19.80 0.08 30.16
C GLU A 6 -20.39 -1.10 29.38
N ARG A 7 -21.72 -1.09 29.22
CA ARG A 7 -22.45 -2.13 28.47
C ARG A 7 -21.79 -2.25 27.10
N VAL A 8 -21.40 -3.47 26.74
CA VAL A 8 -21.06 -3.84 25.36
C VAL A 8 -22.20 -3.32 24.47
N PRO A 9 -21.93 -2.42 23.50
CA PRO A 9 -22.98 -1.89 22.66
C PRO A 9 -23.71 -3.03 21.95
N VAL A 10 -25.04 -3.02 22.01
CA VAL A 10 -25.89 -3.93 21.23
C VAL A 10 -25.48 -3.80 19.75
N PRO A 11 -25.24 -4.89 19.02
CA PRO A 11 -24.87 -4.82 17.62
C PRO A 11 -26.00 -4.15 16.83
N VAL A 12 -25.79 -2.90 16.42
CA VAL A 12 -26.69 -2.21 15.51
C VAL A 12 -26.68 -2.99 14.19
N PRO A 13 -27.84 -3.45 13.68
CA PRO A 13 -27.90 -4.12 12.40
C PRO A 13 -27.30 -3.21 11.32
N GLY A 14 -26.32 -3.74 10.57
CA GLY A 14 -25.62 -2.99 9.54
C GLY A 14 -26.61 -2.51 8.47
N LYS A 15 -26.57 -1.23 8.13
CA LYS A 15 -27.39 -0.69 7.02
C LYS A 15 -26.92 -1.34 5.72
N THR A 16 -27.82 -2.00 4.99
CA THR A 16 -27.51 -2.45 3.62
C THR A 16 -27.10 -1.25 2.77
N PRO A 17 -26.09 -1.36 1.89
CA PRO A 17 -25.69 -0.25 1.04
C PRO A 17 -26.84 0.19 0.14
N ARG A 18 -26.98 1.51 -0.02
CA ARG A 18 -27.94 2.09 -0.96
C ARG A 18 -27.53 1.67 -2.37
N ARG A 19 -28.51 1.32 -3.21
CA ARG A 19 -28.27 0.90 -4.61
C ARG A 19 -27.41 1.90 -5.39
N SER A 20 -27.61 3.20 -5.16
CA SER A 20 -26.81 4.27 -5.77
C SER A 20 -25.34 4.23 -5.36
N VAL A 21 -25.03 3.95 -4.10
CA VAL A 21 -23.65 3.86 -3.60
C VAL A 21 -22.96 2.60 -4.11
N THR A 22 -23.69 1.49 -4.24
CA THR A 22 -23.19 0.27 -4.89
C THR A 22 -22.90 0.48 -6.38
N ALA A 23 -23.79 1.16 -7.10
CA ALA A 23 -23.56 1.52 -8.50
C ALA A 23 -22.32 2.42 -8.64
N LEU A 24 -22.20 3.42 -7.77
CA LEU A 24 -21.04 4.32 -7.74
C LEU A 24 -19.73 3.57 -7.44
N PHE A 25 -19.75 2.58 -6.53
CA PHE A 25 -18.61 1.71 -6.29
C PHE A 25 -18.21 0.93 -7.55
N GLY A 26 -19.17 0.32 -8.25
CA GLY A 26 -18.91 -0.36 -9.52
C GLY A 26 -18.29 0.58 -10.57
N ILE A 27 -18.85 1.78 -10.73
CA ILE A 27 -18.32 2.81 -11.64
C ILE A 27 -16.90 3.20 -11.24
N ALA A 28 -16.64 3.44 -9.97
CA ALA A 28 -15.31 3.83 -9.48
C ALA A 28 -14.26 2.74 -9.74
N VAL A 29 -14.60 1.47 -9.54
CA VAL A 29 -13.72 0.33 -9.89
C VAL A 29 -13.45 0.29 -11.39
N LEU A 30 -14.46 0.49 -12.24
CA LEU A 30 -14.31 0.48 -13.69
C LEU A 30 -13.46 1.65 -14.19
N VAL A 31 -13.64 2.85 -13.63
CA VAL A 31 -12.84 4.04 -13.95
C VAL A 31 -11.39 3.85 -13.52
N ALA A 32 -11.16 3.39 -12.29
CA ALA A 32 -9.82 3.04 -11.80
C ALA A 32 -9.14 1.97 -12.68
N GLY A 33 -9.88 0.93 -13.04
CA GLY A 33 -9.41 -0.11 -13.96
C GLY A 33 -9.08 0.47 -15.34
N TYR A 34 -9.97 1.25 -15.93
CA TYR A 34 -9.74 1.85 -17.25
C TYR A 34 -8.48 2.73 -17.28
N THR A 35 -8.29 3.54 -16.24
CA THR A 35 -7.18 4.51 -16.15
C THR A 35 -5.82 3.85 -15.98
N GLY A 36 -5.72 2.73 -15.24
CA GLY A 36 -4.42 2.15 -14.89
C GLY A 36 -4.16 0.71 -15.31
N PHE A 37 -5.17 -0.05 -15.76
CA PHE A 37 -5.01 -1.48 -16.04
C PHE A 37 -3.98 -1.76 -17.13
N ARG A 38 -3.08 -2.69 -16.82
CA ARG A 38 -2.02 -3.16 -17.69
C ARG A 38 -1.52 -4.55 -17.29
N LEU A 39 -0.74 -5.14 -18.19
CA LEU A 39 0.06 -6.33 -17.87
C LEU A 39 1.23 -5.94 -16.96
N PRO A 40 1.66 -6.83 -16.05
CA PRO A 40 2.84 -6.57 -15.23
C PRO A 40 4.07 -6.38 -16.10
N GLY A 41 4.80 -5.29 -15.87
CA GLY A 41 6.01 -5.01 -16.63
C GLY A 41 7.13 -6.00 -16.32
N GLU A 42 8.12 -6.06 -17.21
CA GLU A 42 9.32 -6.89 -17.05
C GLU A 42 10.08 -6.57 -15.75
N TRP A 43 10.02 -5.32 -15.29
CA TRP A 43 10.59 -4.90 -14.02
C TRP A 43 9.94 -5.66 -12.85
N ALA A 44 8.61 -5.75 -12.83
CA ALA A 44 7.86 -6.47 -11.81
C ALA A 44 8.17 -7.97 -11.87
N ALA A 45 8.14 -8.58 -13.07
CA ALA A 45 8.49 -9.99 -13.26
C ALA A 45 9.92 -10.30 -12.79
N THR A 46 10.89 -9.43 -13.10
CA THR A 46 12.28 -9.57 -12.65
C THR A 46 12.39 -9.53 -11.12
N LEU A 47 11.68 -8.62 -10.45
CA LEU A 47 11.66 -8.57 -8.99
C LEU A 47 10.93 -9.76 -8.36
N GLN A 48 9.91 -10.30 -9.02
CA GLN A 48 9.19 -11.49 -8.57
C GLN A 48 10.00 -12.78 -8.74
N ALA A 49 11.07 -12.78 -9.55
CA ALA A 49 12.00 -13.91 -9.65
C ALA A 49 12.99 -14.00 -8.48
N VAL A 50 13.10 -12.96 -7.65
CA VAL A 50 14.05 -12.90 -6.55
C VAL A 50 13.64 -13.84 -5.42
N SER A 51 14.49 -14.83 -5.09
CA SER A 51 14.18 -15.87 -4.11
C SER A 51 15.27 -16.04 -3.05
N LEU A 52 14.87 -16.52 -1.87
CA LEU A 52 15.78 -16.81 -0.76
C LEU A 52 16.75 -17.93 -1.14
N THR A 53 16.24 -18.93 -1.85
CA THR A 53 17.03 -20.08 -2.30
C THR A 53 18.05 -19.73 -3.38
N ASP A 54 17.90 -18.58 -4.03
CA ASP A 54 18.90 -18.02 -4.96
C ASP A 54 19.85 -17.04 -4.26
N GLY A 55 19.83 -16.99 -2.92
CA GLY A 55 20.76 -16.19 -2.12
C GLY A 55 20.31 -14.75 -1.87
N PHE A 56 19.06 -14.39 -2.14
CA PHE A 56 18.55 -13.04 -1.85
C PHE A 56 17.96 -12.94 -0.44
N HIS A 57 18.40 -11.94 0.31
CA HIS A 57 17.94 -11.70 1.70
C HIS A 57 16.90 -10.58 1.79
N ARG A 58 16.66 -9.86 0.69
CA ARG A 58 15.63 -8.81 0.58
C ARG A 58 14.64 -9.15 -0.52
N ARG A 59 13.37 -8.77 -0.31
CA ARG A 59 12.28 -8.90 -1.28
C ARG A 59 12.06 -10.32 -1.82
N PHE A 60 12.41 -11.32 -1.02
CA PHE A 60 12.53 -12.71 -1.48
C PHE A 60 11.25 -13.52 -1.34
N LEU A 61 10.28 -13.10 -0.52
CA LEU A 61 9.17 -13.98 -0.15
C LEU A 61 8.35 -14.39 -1.37
N VAL A 62 7.99 -13.42 -2.22
CA VAL A 62 7.17 -13.67 -3.41
C VAL A 62 7.90 -14.61 -4.36
N GLY A 63 9.16 -14.33 -4.73
CA GLY A 63 9.89 -15.21 -5.64
C GLY A 63 10.20 -16.58 -5.04
N THR A 64 10.38 -16.69 -3.73
CA THR A 64 10.52 -18.00 -3.07
C THR A 64 9.26 -18.85 -3.20
N LEU A 65 8.07 -18.22 -3.11
CA LEU A 65 6.79 -18.92 -3.30
C LEU A 65 6.52 -19.25 -4.77
N LEU A 66 6.98 -18.42 -5.71
CA LEU A 66 6.76 -18.62 -7.14
C LEU A 66 7.78 -19.56 -7.79
N LYS A 67 8.99 -19.68 -7.24
CA LYS A 67 10.09 -20.48 -7.81
C LYS A 67 9.72 -21.90 -8.23
N PRO A 68 8.90 -22.68 -7.47
CA PRO A 68 8.52 -24.03 -7.89
C PRO A 68 7.74 -24.09 -9.21
N PHE A 69 7.15 -22.98 -9.65
CA PHE A 69 6.38 -22.89 -10.88
C PHE A 69 7.21 -22.45 -12.09
N GLY A 70 8.50 -22.13 -11.90
CA GLY A 70 9.41 -21.69 -12.97
C GLY A 70 9.51 -20.17 -13.10
N HIS A 71 10.18 -19.73 -14.18
CA HIS A 71 10.46 -18.32 -14.48
C HIS A 71 9.73 -17.82 -15.73
N ASP A 72 8.72 -18.54 -16.22
CA ASP A 72 7.93 -18.08 -17.36
C ASP A 72 7.14 -16.83 -16.97
N TYR A 73 7.08 -15.86 -17.87
CA TYR A 73 6.36 -14.59 -17.68
C TYR A 73 4.90 -14.83 -17.29
N LEU A 74 4.27 -15.86 -17.86
CA LEU A 74 2.90 -16.22 -17.54
C LEU A 74 2.69 -16.54 -16.05
N VAL A 75 3.66 -17.18 -15.39
CA VAL A 75 3.60 -17.47 -13.95
C VAL A 75 3.51 -16.18 -13.15
N PHE A 76 4.40 -15.22 -13.45
CA PHE A 76 4.42 -13.91 -12.81
C PHE A 76 3.16 -13.11 -13.13
N ALA A 77 2.67 -13.16 -14.38
CA ALA A 77 1.47 -12.47 -14.79
C ALA A 77 0.21 -12.99 -14.07
N VAL A 78 0.02 -14.31 -14.03
CA VAL A 78 -1.09 -14.95 -13.33
C VAL A 78 -1.03 -14.66 -11.83
N ALA A 79 0.14 -14.81 -11.20
CA ALA A 79 0.31 -14.50 -9.79
C ALA A 79 -0.04 -13.04 -9.47
N SER A 80 0.40 -12.10 -10.32
CA SER A 80 0.13 -10.67 -10.19
C SER A 80 -1.36 -10.35 -10.27
N PHE A 81 -2.09 -10.95 -11.22
CA PHE A 81 -3.53 -10.75 -11.34
C PHE A 81 -4.32 -11.43 -10.22
N VAL A 82 -3.86 -12.58 -9.70
CA VAL A 82 -4.45 -13.21 -8.51
C VAL A 82 -4.29 -12.28 -7.30
N VAL A 83 -3.12 -11.67 -7.11
CA VAL A 83 -2.87 -10.70 -6.05
C VAL A 83 -3.77 -9.46 -6.20
N LEU A 84 -3.83 -8.85 -7.40
CA LEU A 84 -4.76 -7.74 -7.65
C LEU A 84 -6.20 -8.13 -7.36
N GLY A 85 -6.65 -9.29 -7.86
CA GLY A 85 -8.00 -9.80 -7.63
C GLY A 85 -8.31 -9.97 -6.13
N ALA A 86 -7.35 -10.47 -5.34
CA ALA A 86 -7.48 -10.58 -3.90
C ALA A 86 -7.54 -9.21 -3.21
N VAL A 87 -6.77 -8.22 -3.66
CA VAL A 87 -6.82 -6.85 -3.13
C VAL A 87 -8.19 -6.22 -3.43
N LEU A 88 -8.67 -6.34 -4.66
CA LEU A 88 -10.00 -5.86 -5.06
C LEU A 88 -11.11 -6.56 -4.29
N ALA A 89 -10.98 -7.86 -4.03
CA ALA A 89 -11.91 -8.60 -3.19
C ALA A 89 -11.89 -8.10 -1.73
N ALA A 90 -10.72 -7.78 -1.17
CA ALA A 90 -10.60 -7.18 0.16
C ALA A 90 -11.24 -5.79 0.22
N VAL A 91 -11.03 -4.95 -0.80
CA VAL A 91 -11.65 -3.62 -0.94
C VAL A 91 -13.17 -3.73 -1.06
N ALA A 92 -13.66 -4.63 -1.91
CA ALA A 92 -15.09 -4.89 -2.06
C ALA A 92 -15.69 -5.40 -0.74
N LEU A 93 -15.01 -6.31 -0.05
CA LEU A 93 -15.45 -6.81 1.25
C LEU A 93 -15.50 -5.68 2.29
N ALA A 94 -14.50 -4.81 2.33
CA ALA A 94 -14.47 -3.64 3.21
C ALA A 94 -15.61 -2.66 2.91
N PHE A 95 -15.98 -2.48 1.63
CA PHE A 95 -17.13 -1.69 1.20
C PHE A 95 -18.46 -2.31 1.63
N PHE A 96 -18.72 -3.57 1.25
CA PHE A 96 -19.99 -4.24 1.52
C PHE A 96 -20.21 -4.53 3.01
N ARG A 97 -19.14 -4.85 3.76
CA ARG A 97 -19.21 -5.04 5.21
C ARG A 97 -19.05 -3.76 6.02
N GLY A 98 -18.74 -2.62 5.37
CA GLY A 98 -18.69 -1.33 6.03
C GLY A 98 -20.04 -1.00 6.67
N ARG A 99 -20.05 -0.65 7.97
CA ARG A 99 -21.29 -0.38 8.71
C ARG A 99 -21.85 1.03 8.48
N THR A 100 -21.02 1.94 7.99
CA THR A 100 -21.34 3.36 7.80
C THR A 100 -21.20 3.76 6.35
N GLU A 101 -22.04 4.71 5.91
CA GLU A 101 -21.97 5.28 4.56
C GLU A 101 -20.66 6.06 4.38
N SER A 102 -20.17 6.73 5.41
CA SER A 102 -18.88 7.45 5.37
C SER A 102 -17.71 6.54 4.98
N ARG A 103 -17.65 5.30 5.52
CA ARG A 103 -16.59 4.33 5.17
C ARG A 103 -16.71 3.82 3.73
N ARG A 104 -17.95 3.66 3.24
CA ARG A 104 -18.23 3.25 1.86
C ARG A 104 -17.82 4.34 0.87
N LEU A 105 -18.25 5.58 1.13
CA LEU A 105 -17.93 6.74 0.30
C LEU A 105 -16.44 7.05 0.31
N LEU A 106 -15.73 6.82 1.41
CA LEU A 106 -14.28 6.97 1.46
C LEU A 106 -13.56 6.01 0.50
N ILE A 107 -13.99 4.74 0.43
CA ILE A 107 -13.44 3.76 -0.52
C ILE A 107 -13.72 4.18 -1.96
N VAL A 108 -14.96 4.57 -2.24
CA VAL A 108 -15.37 5.07 -3.56
C VAL A 108 -14.51 6.27 -3.97
N ALA A 109 -14.35 7.24 -3.07
CA ALA A 109 -13.59 8.43 -3.37
C ALA A 109 -12.10 8.12 -3.62
N TRP A 110 -11.50 7.24 -2.84
CA TRP A 110 -10.12 6.79 -3.06
C TRP A 110 -9.92 6.10 -4.42
N LEU A 111 -10.90 5.31 -4.88
CA LEU A 111 -10.88 4.70 -6.21
C LEU A 111 -11.01 5.73 -7.34
N LEU A 112 -11.67 6.87 -7.08
CA LEU A 112 -11.81 7.97 -8.05
C LEU A 112 -10.62 8.93 -8.07
N LEU A 113 -9.74 8.88 -7.07
CA LEU A 113 -8.47 9.61 -7.09
C LEU A 113 -7.49 8.98 -8.11
N PRO A 114 -6.42 9.70 -8.51
CA PRO A 114 -5.32 9.12 -9.27
C PRO A 114 -4.75 7.82 -8.67
N THR A 115 -4.81 7.67 -7.34
CA THR A 115 -4.43 6.44 -6.63
C THR A 115 -5.23 5.21 -7.03
N GLY A 116 -6.49 5.37 -7.43
CA GLY A 116 -7.32 4.28 -7.94
C GLY A 116 -6.73 3.71 -9.23
N GLY A 117 -6.41 4.55 -10.20
CA GLY A 117 -5.69 4.12 -11.40
C GLY A 117 -4.32 3.53 -11.05
N TYR A 118 -3.59 4.16 -10.13
CA TYR A 118 -2.28 3.68 -9.68
C TYR A 118 -2.33 2.26 -9.11
N LEU A 119 -3.39 1.89 -8.37
CA LEU A 119 -3.58 0.53 -7.88
C LEU A 119 -3.60 -0.52 -9.01
N PHE A 120 -4.28 -0.22 -10.11
CA PHE A 120 -4.34 -1.10 -11.29
C PHE A 120 -3.06 -1.06 -12.13
N HIS A 121 -2.32 0.04 -12.06
CA HIS A 121 -1.01 0.15 -12.68
C HIS A 121 0.05 -0.71 -11.97
N GLU A 122 -0.04 -0.81 -10.63
CA GLU A 122 0.84 -1.60 -9.78
C GLU A 122 0.65 -3.13 -9.89
N VAL A 123 -0.02 -3.64 -10.92
CA VAL A 123 -0.09 -5.09 -11.16
C VAL A 123 1.32 -5.67 -11.22
N GLY A 124 1.58 -6.60 -10.30
CA GLY A 124 2.85 -7.29 -10.14
C GLY A 124 3.86 -6.63 -9.21
N TYR A 125 3.56 -5.44 -8.70
CA TYR A 125 4.39 -4.80 -7.68
C TYR A 125 4.13 -5.40 -6.31
N LEU A 126 5.19 -5.46 -5.50
CA LEU A 126 5.18 -6.15 -4.20
C LEU A 126 4.28 -5.43 -3.18
N ASP A 127 3.93 -4.16 -3.41
CA ASP A 127 3.07 -3.32 -2.57
C ASP A 127 1.68 -3.91 -2.41
N GLN A 128 1.12 -4.49 -3.47
CA GLN A 128 -0.18 -5.16 -3.41
C GLN A 128 -0.17 -6.35 -2.46
N VAL A 129 0.95 -7.09 -2.40
CA VAL A 129 1.14 -8.17 -1.42
C VAL A 129 1.26 -7.61 0.00
N LEU A 130 1.92 -6.47 0.19
CA LEU A 130 1.95 -5.80 1.50
C LEU A 130 0.54 -5.42 1.97
N TYR A 131 -0.32 -4.93 1.09
CA TYR A 131 -1.71 -4.63 1.43
C TYR A 131 -2.50 -5.88 1.81
N LEU A 132 -2.33 -6.99 1.09
CA LEU A 132 -2.96 -8.26 1.47
C LEU A 132 -2.51 -8.74 2.85
N LEU A 133 -1.22 -8.61 3.16
CA LEU A 133 -0.68 -8.96 4.49
C LEU A 133 -1.24 -8.03 5.57
N LEU A 134 -1.34 -6.72 5.31
CA LEU A 134 -1.97 -5.77 6.22
C LEU A 134 -3.44 -6.14 6.47
N PHE A 135 -4.23 -6.36 5.42
CA PHE A 135 -5.65 -6.72 5.55
C PHE A 135 -5.84 -8.06 6.26
N GLY A 136 -4.99 -9.05 5.96
CA GLY A 136 -4.95 -10.33 6.66
C GLY A 136 -4.63 -10.18 8.14
N ALA A 137 -3.64 -9.34 8.48
CA ALA A 137 -3.27 -9.06 9.87
C ALA A 137 -4.37 -8.32 10.63
N LEU A 138 -5.02 -7.33 10.01
CA LEU A 138 -6.16 -6.62 10.59
C LEU A 138 -7.36 -7.55 10.82
N TRP A 139 -7.62 -8.46 9.86
CA TRP A 139 -8.65 -9.48 10.02
C TRP A 139 -8.33 -10.45 11.16
N ALA A 140 -7.09 -10.93 11.25
CA ALA A 140 -6.64 -11.81 12.33
C ALA A 140 -6.74 -11.10 13.69
N LEU A 141 -6.33 -9.83 13.77
CA LEU A 141 -6.46 -9.00 14.97
C LEU A 141 -7.93 -8.85 15.38
N HIS A 142 -8.83 -8.57 14.44
CA HIS A 142 -10.28 -8.49 14.70
C HIS A 142 -10.87 -9.81 15.22
N ARG A 143 -10.30 -10.95 14.81
CA ARG A 143 -10.66 -12.29 15.31
C ARG A 143 -9.92 -12.67 16.59
N ASN A 144 -9.25 -11.72 17.26
CA ASN A 144 -8.43 -11.93 18.45
C ASN A 144 -7.29 -12.96 18.24
N ARG A 145 -6.85 -13.18 17.01
CA ARG A 145 -5.71 -14.04 16.64
C ARG A 145 -4.42 -13.21 16.57
N THR A 146 -4.01 -12.65 17.71
CA THR A 146 -2.91 -11.65 17.74
C THR A 146 -1.56 -12.21 17.30
N ALA A 147 -1.28 -13.49 17.59
CA ALA A 147 -0.05 -14.15 17.15
C ALA A 147 0.01 -14.27 15.61
N LEU A 148 -1.09 -14.69 14.99
CA LEU A 148 -1.21 -14.76 13.52
C LEU A 148 -1.06 -13.37 12.90
N ALA A 149 -1.68 -12.34 13.48
CA ALA A 149 -1.55 -10.96 13.00
C ALA A 149 -0.09 -10.47 13.05
N SER A 150 0.60 -10.72 14.17
CA SER A 150 2.02 -10.38 14.34
C SER A 150 2.92 -11.13 13.35
N ALA A 151 2.71 -12.44 13.19
CA ALA A 151 3.46 -13.26 12.23
C ALA A 151 3.23 -12.80 10.78
N THR A 152 1.99 -12.46 10.41
CA THR A 152 1.65 -11.94 9.08
C THR A 152 2.39 -10.63 8.80
N MET A 153 2.47 -9.74 9.79
CA MET A 153 3.22 -8.48 9.63
C MET A 153 4.73 -8.68 9.66
N ALA A 154 5.25 -9.68 10.36
CA ALA A 154 6.67 -10.05 10.23
C ALA A 154 7.00 -10.49 8.79
N LEU A 155 6.15 -11.30 8.17
CA LEU A 155 6.30 -11.70 6.76
C LEU A 155 6.24 -10.51 5.79
N SER A 156 5.55 -9.40 6.12
CA SER A 156 5.49 -8.24 5.22
C SER A 156 6.88 -7.65 4.92
N VAL A 157 7.79 -7.74 5.88
CA VAL A 157 9.17 -7.23 5.73
C VAL A 157 9.99 -8.08 4.75
N THR A 158 9.71 -9.38 4.65
CA THR A 158 10.41 -10.27 3.69
C THR A 158 9.86 -10.13 2.27
N VAL A 159 8.63 -9.62 2.12
CA VAL A 159 8.08 -9.18 0.83
C VAL A 159 8.78 -7.91 0.37
N HIS A 160 8.85 -6.90 1.24
CA HIS A 160 9.54 -5.66 0.92
C HIS A 160 9.84 -4.86 2.19
N GLU A 161 11.08 -4.40 2.33
CA GLU A 161 11.57 -3.64 3.48
C GLU A 161 10.82 -2.31 3.72
N ILE A 162 10.19 -1.74 2.68
CA ILE A 162 9.35 -0.53 2.81
C ILE A 162 8.12 -0.77 3.69
N ALA A 163 7.78 -2.03 4.00
CA ALA A 163 6.74 -2.38 4.96
C ALA A 163 6.91 -1.66 6.30
N LEU A 164 8.17 -1.42 6.72
CA LEU A 164 8.53 -0.70 7.94
C LEU A 164 8.01 0.74 7.98
N LEU A 165 7.85 1.37 6.81
CA LEU A 165 7.42 2.76 6.66
C LEU A 165 6.03 2.90 6.03
N THR A 166 5.37 1.78 5.69
CA THR A 166 4.07 1.78 5.00
C THR A 166 3.01 1.05 5.80
N VAL A 167 3.00 -0.28 5.77
CA VAL A 167 1.95 -1.09 6.39
C VAL A 167 2.15 -1.32 7.89
N LEU A 168 3.40 -1.36 8.37
CA LEU A 168 3.69 -1.61 9.78
C LEU A 168 3.26 -0.45 10.71
N PRO A 169 3.47 0.84 10.35
CA PRO A 169 2.92 1.96 11.12
C PRO A 169 1.39 1.94 11.22
N ILE A 170 0.69 1.58 10.13
CA ILE A 170 -0.77 1.44 10.12
C ILE A 170 -1.22 0.29 11.04
N PHE A 171 -0.53 -0.85 10.98
CA PHE A 171 -0.79 -1.96 11.88
C PHE A 171 -0.52 -1.61 13.35
N GLY A 172 0.56 -0.87 13.62
CA GLY A 172 0.87 -0.37 14.97
C GLY A 172 -0.21 0.56 15.51
N PHE A 173 -0.74 1.46 14.67
CA PHE A 173 -1.91 2.25 15.00
C PHE A 173 -3.13 1.38 15.33
N ALA A 174 -3.43 0.34 14.54
CA ALA A 174 -4.54 -0.57 14.81
C ALA A 174 -4.36 -1.35 16.12
N LEU A 175 -3.13 -1.80 16.43
CA LEU A 175 -2.81 -2.47 17.69
C LEU A 175 -3.01 -1.57 18.90
N LEU A 176 -2.53 -0.33 18.84
CA LEU A 176 -2.63 0.62 19.96
C LEU A 176 -4.07 1.02 20.28
N ARG A 177 -5.01 0.81 19.35
CA ARG A 177 -6.45 0.98 19.59
C ARG A 177 -7.11 -0.19 20.30
N THR A 178 -6.47 -1.36 20.30
CA THR A 178 -7.09 -2.62 20.78
C THR A 178 -6.32 -3.27 21.92
N ALA A 179 -5.08 -2.85 22.16
CA ALA A 179 -4.18 -3.42 23.14
C ALA A 179 -3.42 -2.32 23.90
N PRO A 180 -3.05 -2.57 25.17
CA PRO A 180 -2.18 -1.66 25.91
C PRO A 180 -0.81 -1.57 25.24
N PHE A 181 -0.15 -0.42 25.40
CA PHE A 181 1.12 -0.08 24.74
C PHE A 181 2.17 -1.21 24.79
N ARG A 182 2.42 -1.78 25.99
CA ARG A 182 3.39 -2.88 26.16
C ARG A 182 3.10 -4.10 25.28
N ARG A 183 1.81 -4.48 25.18
CA ARG A 183 1.38 -5.61 24.34
C ARG A 183 1.47 -5.25 22.86
N ALA A 184 1.13 -4.02 22.47
CA ALA A 184 1.31 -3.57 21.10
C ALA A 184 2.80 -3.62 20.68
N CYS A 185 3.71 -3.14 21.53
CA CYS A 185 5.15 -3.24 21.30
C CYS A 185 5.60 -4.70 21.15
N ALA A 186 5.17 -5.60 22.04
CA ALA A 186 5.50 -7.02 21.95
C ALA A 186 5.00 -7.67 20.64
N LEU A 187 3.83 -7.26 20.15
CA LEU A 187 3.27 -7.76 18.88
C LEU A 187 3.91 -7.14 17.64
N LEU A 188 4.53 -5.96 17.75
CA LEU A 188 5.29 -5.33 16.67
C LEU A 188 6.75 -5.80 16.64
N ALA A 189 7.29 -6.24 17.78
CA ALA A 189 8.69 -6.62 17.92
C ALA A 189 9.16 -7.65 16.88
N PRO A 190 8.42 -8.73 16.55
CA PRO A 190 8.88 -9.68 15.53
C PRO A 190 9.14 -9.04 14.16
N ALA A 191 8.24 -8.16 13.70
CA ALA A 191 8.41 -7.47 12.43
C ALA A 191 9.57 -6.45 12.48
N ALA A 192 9.69 -5.71 13.59
CA ALA A 192 10.78 -4.76 13.77
C ALA A 192 12.15 -5.45 13.82
N VAL A 193 12.29 -6.53 14.60
CA VAL A 193 13.53 -7.31 14.72
C VAL A 193 13.90 -7.95 13.39
N LEU A 194 12.94 -8.56 12.70
CA LEU A 194 13.18 -9.15 11.38
C LEU A 194 13.58 -8.08 10.36
N GLY A 195 12.94 -6.92 10.37
CA GLY A 195 13.30 -5.78 9.52
C GLY A 195 14.70 -5.25 9.78
N LEU A 196 15.05 -5.03 11.04
CA LEU A 196 16.41 -4.63 11.41
C LEU A 196 17.44 -5.70 10.98
N GLY A 197 17.12 -6.99 11.15
CA GLY A 197 17.97 -8.08 10.68
C GLY A 197 18.17 -8.06 9.15
N ILE A 198 17.09 -7.95 8.37
CA ILE A 198 17.15 -7.87 6.91
C ILE A 198 17.91 -6.62 6.42
N LEU A 199 17.78 -5.50 7.13
CA LEU A 199 18.50 -4.28 6.82
C LEU A 199 19.99 -4.37 7.19
N ALA A 200 20.35 -5.11 8.23
CA ALA A 200 21.73 -5.35 8.65
C ALA A 200 22.47 -6.34 7.73
N LEU A 201 21.75 -7.26 7.08
CA LEU A 201 22.33 -8.19 6.12
C LEU A 201 22.60 -7.52 4.76
N PRO A 202 23.66 -7.96 4.05
CA PRO A 202 23.80 -7.67 2.63
C PRO A 202 22.52 -8.06 1.88
N PRO A 203 22.05 -7.26 0.91
CA PRO A 203 20.80 -7.53 0.18
C PRO A 203 20.74 -8.93 -0.46
N VAL A 204 21.91 -9.46 -0.82
CA VAL A 204 22.09 -10.68 -1.58
C VAL A 204 23.45 -11.30 -1.24
N ALA A 205 23.56 -12.62 -1.37
CA ALA A 205 24.82 -13.37 -1.25
C ALA A 205 25.77 -13.06 -2.43
N PRO A 206 27.08 -13.36 -2.30
CA PRO A 206 28.01 -13.28 -3.43
C PRO A 206 27.50 -14.07 -4.64
N ASP A 207 27.72 -13.55 -5.84
CA ASP A 207 27.37 -14.16 -7.14
C ASP A 207 25.87 -14.44 -7.40
N ALA A 208 24.98 -14.20 -6.44
CA ALA A 208 23.57 -14.54 -6.58
C ALA A 208 22.84 -13.68 -7.63
N VAL A 209 23.25 -12.43 -7.82
CA VAL A 209 22.76 -11.59 -8.93
C VAL A 209 23.13 -12.18 -10.28
N ASP A 210 24.38 -12.60 -10.47
CA ASP A 210 24.86 -13.19 -11.72
C ASP A 210 24.32 -14.61 -11.96
N GLY A 211 24.08 -15.35 -10.87
CA GLY A 211 23.32 -16.60 -10.90
C GLY A 211 21.90 -16.40 -11.43
N LEU A 212 21.17 -15.41 -10.88
CA LEU A 212 19.82 -15.11 -11.32
C LEU A 212 19.80 -14.58 -12.77
N ARG A 213 20.76 -13.74 -13.18
CA ARG A 213 20.88 -13.30 -14.59
C ARG A 213 21.03 -14.46 -15.56
N ARG A 214 21.85 -15.46 -15.21
CA ARG A 214 21.99 -16.68 -16.03
C ARG A 214 20.68 -17.47 -16.07
N SER A 215 19.99 -17.62 -14.93
CA SER A 215 18.69 -18.30 -14.88
C SER A 215 17.62 -17.59 -15.71
N LEU A 216 17.63 -16.26 -15.74
CA LEU A 216 16.64 -15.46 -16.50
C LEU A 216 17.03 -15.25 -17.96
N SER A 217 18.27 -15.55 -18.38
CA SER A 217 18.69 -15.39 -19.78
C SER A 217 17.97 -16.33 -20.75
N THR A 218 17.34 -17.39 -20.23
CA THR A 218 16.52 -18.33 -21.01
C THR A 218 15.02 -18.16 -20.76
N ALA A 219 14.61 -17.16 -19.97
CA ALA A 219 13.20 -16.87 -19.74
C ALA A 219 12.55 -16.28 -21.00
N ASP A 220 11.23 -16.37 -21.08
CA ASP A 220 10.40 -15.86 -22.19
C ASP A 220 10.10 -14.35 -22.10
N PHE A 221 10.81 -13.61 -21.23
CA PHE A 221 10.75 -12.14 -21.13
C PHE A 221 12.14 -11.53 -20.94
N ALA A 222 12.31 -10.27 -21.35
CA ALA A 222 13.59 -9.58 -21.17
C ALA A 222 13.72 -9.10 -19.71
N TYR A 223 14.56 -9.76 -18.92
CA TYR A 223 14.77 -9.32 -17.54
C TYR A 223 15.39 -7.92 -17.49
N ARG A 224 15.02 -7.16 -16.46
CA ARG A 224 15.47 -5.78 -16.24
C ARG A 224 16.74 -5.75 -15.40
N ALA A 225 17.88 -5.50 -16.04
CA ALA A 225 19.18 -5.45 -15.35
C ALA A 225 19.22 -4.37 -14.26
N ASP A 226 18.56 -3.24 -14.48
CA ASP A 226 18.40 -2.16 -13.50
C ASP A 226 17.58 -2.56 -12.26
N ALA A 227 16.66 -3.52 -12.39
CA ALA A 227 15.95 -4.12 -11.24
C ALA A 227 16.90 -4.97 -10.40
N LEU A 228 17.69 -5.83 -11.04
CA LEU A 228 18.66 -6.68 -10.34
C LEU A 228 19.80 -5.87 -9.70
N ASN A 229 20.23 -4.80 -10.36
CA ASN A 229 21.24 -3.89 -9.84
C ASN A 229 20.81 -3.23 -8.51
N LEU A 230 19.53 -3.23 -8.14
CA LEU A 230 19.10 -2.75 -6.81
C LEU A 230 19.76 -3.52 -5.67
N PHE A 231 20.03 -4.81 -5.86
CA PHE A 231 20.61 -5.66 -4.82
C PHE A 231 22.14 -5.55 -4.74
N GLY A 232 22.79 -5.06 -5.79
CA GLY A 232 24.24 -4.86 -5.84
C GLY A 232 24.70 -3.44 -5.49
N ARG A 233 23.79 -2.46 -5.41
CA ARG A 233 24.12 -1.05 -5.14
C ARG A 233 24.18 -0.77 -3.64
N THR A 234 25.12 0.08 -3.26
CA THR A 234 25.16 0.76 -1.96
C THR A 234 24.05 1.82 -1.86
N GLN A 235 23.74 2.26 -0.64
CA GLN A 235 22.78 3.36 -0.44
C GLN A 235 23.27 4.66 -1.10
N THR A 236 24.57 4.93 -1.02
CA THR A 236 25.20 6.10 -1.66
C THR A 236 25.03 6.08 -3.17
N GLU A 237 25.22 4.93 -3.81
CA GLU A 237 24.98 4.78 -5.25
C GLU A 237 23.50 4.94 -5.58
N SER A 238 22.61 4.45 -4.73
CA SER A 238 21.17 4.64 -4.89
C SER A 238 20.79 6.12 -4.83
N TRP A 239 21.35 6.88 -3.87
CA TRP A 239 21.13 8.33 -3.75
C TRP A 239 21.68 9.15 -4.91
N ARG A 240 22.66 8.66 -5.65
CA ARG A 240 23.17 9.35 -6.85
C ARG A 240 22.22 9.27 -8.04
N LEU A 241 21.24 8.37 -8.00
CA LEU A 241 20.33 8.11 -9.12
C LEU A 241 19.05 8.96 -9.06
N TYR A 242 18.83 9.69 -7.97
CA TYR A 242 17.66 10.53 -7.81
C TYR A 242 17.91 11.73 -6.90
N SER A 243 17.08 12.75 -7.01
CA SER A 243 17.15 13.92 -6.13
C SER A 243 16.31 13.68 -4.88
N ILE A 244 16.95 13.39 -3.73
CA ILE A 244 16.26 13.30 -2.43
C ILE A 244 15.42 14.56 -2.18
N THR A 245 15.99 15.73 -2.47
CA THR A 245 15.29 17.02 -2.35
C THR A 245 14.10 17.10 -3.28
N GLY A 246 14.25 16.66 -4.54
CA GLY A 246 13.15 16.62 -5.51
C GLY A 246 11.99 15.73 -5.04
N VAL A 247 12.31 14.50 -4.61
CA VAL A 247 11.31 13.57 -4.06
C VAL A 247 10.64 14.16 -2.83
N LEU A 248 11.40 14.74 -1.90
CA LEU A 248 10.84 15.35 -0.70
C LEU A 248 9.92 16.53 -1.04
N LEU A 249 10.33 17.41 -1.96
CA LEU A 249 9.53 18.56 -2.39
C LEU A 249 8.24 18.13 -3.11
N TYR A 250 8.28 17.01 -3.85
CA TYR A 250 7.08 16.42 -4.43
C TYR A 250 6.14 15.85 -3.35
N LEU A 251 6.67 15.14 -2.35
CA LEU A 251 5.86 14.52 -1.29
C LEU A 251 5.32 15.51 -0.26
N LEU A 252 6.03 16.61 0.00
CA LEU A 252 5.67 17.59 1.03
C LEU A 252 4.24 18.16 0.88
N PRO A 253 3.78 18.64 -0.31
CA PRO A 253 2.42 19.12 -0.46
C PRO A 253 1.39 18.01 -0.23
N ILE A 254 1.65 16.78 -0.69
CA ILE A 254 0.76 15.63 -0.45
C ILE A 254 0.68 15.36 1.05
N ALA A 255 1.83 15.26 1.72
CA ALA A 255 1.93 15.03 3.15
C ALA A 255 1.20 16.11 3.96
N ALA A 256 1.36 17.40 3.58
CA ALA A 256 0.67 18.51 4.21
C ALA A 256 -0.86 18.38 4.09
N VAL A 257 -1.36 18.01 2.90
CA VAL A 257 -2.79 17.79 2.66
C VAL A 257 -3.32 16.62 3.48
N VAL A 258 -2.65 15.45 3.47
CA VAL A 258 -3.17 14.27 4.17
C VAL A 258 -3.03 14.35 5.69
N ILE A 259 -1.91 14.86 6.20
CA ILE A 259 -1.67 15.03 7.65
C ILE A 259 -2.51 16.18 8.19
N GLY A 260 -2.43 17.35 7.56
CA GLY A 260 -3.21 18.53 7.94
C GLY A 260 -4.70 18.26 7.83
N GLY A 261 -5.11 17.57 6.77
CA GLY A 261 -6.49 17.13 6.58
C GLY A 261 -6.98 16.19 7.68
N PHE A 262 -6.20 15.18 8.05
CA PHE A 262 -6.53 14.30 9.17
C PHE A 262 -6.69 15.07 10.48
N LEU A 263 -5.76 15.98 10.78
CA LEU A 263 -5.79 16.83 11.97
C LEU A 263 -7.00 17.78 11.98
N PHE A 264 -7.38 18.31 10.82
CA PHE A 264 -8.57 19.16 10.70
C PHE A 264 -9.86 18.35 10.94
N LEU A 265 -9.93 17.12 10.41
CA LEU A 265 -11.08 16.23 10.58
C LEU A 265 -11.30 15.79 12.04
N HIS A 266 -10.21 15.62 12.81
CA HIS A 266 -10.26 14.95 14.11
C HIS A 266 -9.71 15.75 15.30
N ARG A 267 -9.29 17.00 15.07
CA ARG A 267 -8.62 17.91 16.00
C ARG A 267 -7.25 17.40 16.49
N PRO A 268 -6.26 18.29 16.63
CA PRO A 268 -4.95 17.92 17.16
C PRO A 268 -5.06 17.53 18.63
N THR A 269 -4.75 16.26 18.92
CA THR A 269 -4.64 15.71 20.29
C THR A 269 -3.44 14.79 20.35
N LEU A 270 -2.95 14.46 21.55
CA LEU A 270 -1.89 13.46 21.71
C LEU A 270 -2.29 12.10 21.10
N ALA A 271 -3.58 11.77 21.15
CA ALA A 271 -4.11 10.56 20.51
C ALA A 271 -4.04 10.59 18.97
N ALA A 272 -3.92 11.79 18.36
CA ALA A 272 -3.75 11.95 16.92
C ALA A 272 -2.29 11.75 16.47
N ALA A 273 -1.31 11.73 17.39
CA ALA A 273 0.10 11.59 17.02
C ALA A 273 0.40 10.26 16.31
N VAL A 274 -0.18 9.16 16.81
CA VAL A 274 0.01 7.82 16.24
C VAL A 274 -0.57 7.69 14.82
N PRO A 275 -1.86 8.02 14.56
CA PRO A 275 -2.38 7.98 13.19
C PRO A 275 -1.66 8.96 12.27
N VAL A 276 -1.28 10.16 12.73
CA VAL A 276 -0.47 11.10 11.92
C VAL A 276 0.88 10.49 11.55
N ALA A 277 1.58 9.85 12.51
CA ALA A 277 2.83 9.16 12.22
C ALA A 277 2.62 8.01 11.22
N ALA A 278 1.53 7.25 11.33
CA ALA A 278 1.21 6.19 10.38
C ALA A 278 0.92 6.72 8.96
N ILE A 279 0.27 7.88 8.85
CA ILE A 279 -0.01 8.55 7.57
C ILE A 279 1.27 9.12 6.97
N GLY A 280 2.11 9.76 7.78
CA GLY A 280 3.30 10.47 7.33
C GLY A 280 4.53 9.57 7.12
N ALA A 281 4.57 8.37 7.68
CA ALA A 281 5.73 7.48 7.59
C ALA A 281 6.23 7.21 6.16
N PRO A 282 5.37 7.02 5.13
CA PRO A 282 5.83 6.86 3.76
C PRO A 282 6.61 8.06 3.20
N ALA A 283 6.45 9.28 3.74
CA ALA A 283 7.24 10.44 3.30
C ALA A 283 8.74 10.26 3.59
N LEU A 284 9.10 9.43 4.59
CA LEU A 284 10.49 9.09 4.89
C LEU A 284 11.14 8.24 3.80
N LEU A 285 10.35 7.66 2.87
CA LEU A 285 10.89 6.93 1.73
C LEU A 285 11.61 7.84 0.74
N ALA A 286 11.45 9.17 0.82
CA ALA A 286 12.31 10.12 0.11
C ALA A 286 13.81 9.90 0.40
N PHE A 287 14.16 9.43 1.60
CA PHE A 287 15.54 9.11 1.97
C PHE A 287 15.96 7.69 1.57
N GLY A 288 15.02 6.83 1.18
CA GLY A 288 15.24 5.41 0.91
C GLY A 288 15.12 5.00 -0.55
N GLY A 289 14.42 5.77 -1.39
CA GLY A 289 14.23 5.38 -2.78
C GLY A 289 13.77 6.50 -3.72
N TRP A 290 13.77 6.14 -4.99
CA TRP A 290 13.75 7.04 -6.14
C TRP A 290 12.37 7.23 -6.79
N ASP A 291 11.35 6.52 -6.30
CA ASP A 291 10.02 6.43 -6.93
C ASP A 291 9.02 7.36 -6.23
N ASP A 292 9.06 8.64 -6.63
CA ASP A 292 8.28 9.72 -6.02
C ASP A 292 6.76 9.49 -6.09
N ALA A 293 6.23 9.17 -7.28
CA ALA A 293 4.81 8.94 -7.48
C ALA A 293 4.30 7.76 -6.65
N ARG A 294 5.08 6.68 -6.52
CA ARG A 294 4.72 5.53 -5.67
C ARG A 294 4.69 5.91 -4.20
N TRP A 295 5.63 6.73 -3.72
CA TRP A 295 5.58 7.25 -2.35
C TRP A 295 4.34 8.13 -2.12
N GLY A 296 3.96 8.94 -3.11
CA GLY A 296 2.71 9.73 -3.08
C GLY A 296 1.46 8.85 -3.00
N PHE A 297 1.41 7.77 -3.81
CA PHE A 297 0.36 6.75 -3.74
C PHE A 297 0.28 6.11 -2.35
N LEU A 298 1.42 5.72 -1.76
CA LEU A 298 1.48 5.12 -0.43
C LEU A 298 1.02 6.08 0.68
N LEU A 299 1.34 7.38 0.59
CA LEU A 299 0.85 8.41 1.52
C LEU A 299 -0.68 8.53 1.49
N VAL A 300 -1.26 8.66 0.30
CA VAL A 300 -2.71 8.83 0.12
C VAL A 300 -3.46 7.55 0.51
N THR A 301 -2.97 6.39 0.11
CA THR A 301 -3.56 5.10 0.51
C THR A 301 -3.44 4.89 2.03
N GLY A 302 -2.30 5.22 2.64
CA GLY A 302 -2.11 5.19 4.09
C GLY A 302 -3.10 6.10 4.83
N PHE A 303 -3.30 7.33 4.34
CA PHE A 303 -4.35 8.24 4.82
C PHE A 303 -5.74 7.61 4.78
N VAL A 304 -6.14 7.06 3.65
CA VAL A 304 -7.46 6.43 3.47
C VAL A 304 -7.65 5.26 4.43
N VAL A 305 -6.65 4.38 4.57
CA VAL A 305 -6.73 3.25 5.51
C VAL A 305 -6.81 3.72 6.95
N VAL A 306 -6.00 4.70 7.35
CA VAL A 306 -6.02 5.25 8.73
C VAL A 306 -7.35 5.93 9.03
N VAL A 307 -7.90 6.73 8.11
CA VAL A 307 -9.24 7.34 8.27
C VAL A 307 -10.32 6.26 8.34
N TRP A 308 -10.28 5.25 7.46
CA TRP A 308 -11.25 4.17 7.45
C TRP A 308 -11.25 3.38 8.77
N LEU A 309 -10.06 3.09 9.30
CA LEU A 309 -9.89 2.49 10.62
C LEU A 309 -10.45 3.42 11.68
N TRP A 310 -10.03 4.70 11.70
CA TRP A 310 -10.42 5.69 12.71
C TRP A 310 -11.94 5.88 12.81
N LEU A 311 -12.64 5.91 11.67
CA LEU A 311 -14.09 6.01 11.62
C LEU A 311 -14.76 4.87 12.38
N ASP A 312 -14.32 3.63 12.16
CA ASP A 312 -14.89 2.42 12.77
C ASP A 312 -16.42 2.33 12.62
N HIS A 313 -17.21 2.74 13.62
CA HIS A 313 -18.68 2.75 13.57
C HIS A 313 -19.28 4.17 13.48
N ARG A 314 -18.43 5.19 13.30
CA ARG A 314 -18.82 6.60 13.29
C ARG A 314 -19.13 7.08 11.88
N GLU A 315 -20.20 7.84 11.74
CA GLU A 315 -20.47 8.64 10.55
C GLU A 315 -19.78 10.00 10.67
N LEU A 316 -19.34 10.53 9.54
CA LEU A 316 -18.84 11.90 9.44
C LEU A 316 -20.00 12.89 9.54
N LYS A 317 -19.79 13.98 10.28
CA LYS A 317 -20.69 15.14 10.24
C LYS A 317 -20.60 15.82 8.87
N LEU A 318 -21.64 16.56 8.48
CA LEU A 318 -21.65 17.28 7.19
C LEU A 318 -20.43 18.19 7.00
N SER A 319 -19.99 18.89 8.06
CA SER A 319 -18.78 19.71 8.01
C SER A 319 -17.52 18.88 7.79
N GLN A 320 -17.40 17.72 8.43
CA GLN A 320 -16.27 16.82 8.22
C GLN A 320 -16.30 16.18 6.83
N LEU A 321 -17.49 15.89 6.30
CA LEU A 321 -17.64 15.42 4.92
C LEU A 321 -17.22 16.50 3.92
N GLY A 322 -17.58 17.76 4.16
CA GLY A 322 -17.15 18.89 3.34
C GLY A 322 -15.63 19.05 3.33
N VAL A 323 -14.99 18.94 4.50
CA VAL A 323 -13.52 18.94 4.63
C VAL A 323 -12.90 17.78 3.85
N LEU A 324 -13.38 16.56 4.08
CA LEU A 324 -12.86 15.37 3.40
C LEU A 324 -13.00 15.51 1.88
N THR A 325 -14.13 16.03 1.41
CA THR A 325 -14.36 16.30 -0.02
C THR A 325 -13.37 17.32 -0.57
N ALA A 326 -13.16 18.44 0.13
CA ALA A 326 -12.18 19.45 -0.29
C ALA A 326 -10.75 18.88 -0.35
N LEU A 327 -10.35 18.09 0.65
CA LEU A 327 -9.05 17.41 0.66
C LEU A 327 -8.90 16.46 -0.53
N LEU A 328 -9.93 15.64 -0.80
CA LEU A 328 -9.91 14.69 -1.91
C LEU A 328 -9.87 15.41 -3.26
N LEU A 329 -10.59 16.53 -3.42
CA LEU A 329 -10.50 17.36 -4.62
C LEU A 329 -9.08 17.89 -4.84
N ILE A 330 -8.40 18.38 -3.79
CA ILE A 330 -6.99 18.78 -3.89
C ILE A 330 -6.12 17.58 -4.35
N LEU A 331 -6.36 16.39 -3.80
CA LEU A 331 -5.63 15.18 -4.18
C LEU A 331 -5.90 14.70 -5.62
N THR A 332 -7.03 15.08 -6.24
CA THR A 332 -7.25 14.79 -7.67
C THR A 332 -6.31 15.55 -8.60
N HIS A 333 -5.71 16.65 -8.12
CA HIS A 333 -4.77 17.47 -8.87
C HIS A 333 -3.30 17.11 -8.62
N VAL A 334 -3.02 16.10 -7.79
CA VAL A 334 -1.66 15.62 -7.58
C VAL A 334 -1.23 14.81 -8.81
N PRO A 335 -0.19 15.23 -9.55
CA PRO A 335 0.29 14.46 -10.68
C PRO A 335 0.92 13.17 -10.16
N MET A 336 0.34 12.01 -10.48
CA MET A 336 0.91 10.70 -10.18
C MET A 336 1.32 10.01 -11.48
N PRO A 337 2.44 10.43 -12.11
CA PRO A 337 2.97 9.73 -13.27
C PRO A 337 3.33 8.30 -12.88
N TYR A 338 3.28 7.38 -13.84
CA TYR A 338 3.75 6.03 -13.57
C TYR A 338 5.27 5.99 -13.69
N PHE A 339 5.91 5.33 -12.73
CA PHE A 339 7.36 5.32 -12.54
C PHE A 339 8.15 4.59 -13.63
N ASP A 340 7.46 3.89 -14.53
CA ASP A 340 8.05 3.23 -15.69
C ASP A 340 7.75 3.95 -17.00
N GLY A 341 7.41 5.24 -16.93
CA GLY A 341 7.29 6.14 -18.08
C GLY A 341 5.91 6.13 -18.73
N TYR A 342 4.97 5.32 -18.24
CA TYR A 342 3.59 5.38 -18.67
C TYR A 342 2.83 6.51 -17.97
N ALA A 343 1.68 6.88 -18.54
CA ALA A 343 0.74 7.83 -17.93
C ALA A 343 -0.64 7.16 -17.73
N PRO A 344 -1.42 7.61 -16.74
CA PRO A 344 -2.82 7.22 -16.62
C PRO A 344 -3.58 7.53 -17.92
N ARG A 345 -4.46 6.62 -18.36
CA ARG A 345 -5.29 6.90 -19.54
C ARG A 345 -6.20 8.09 -19.27
N GLY A 346 -6.28 9.01 -20.24
CA GLY A 346 -7.17 10.16 -20.17
C GLY A 346 -8.64 9.75 -20.06
N LEU A 347 -9.39 10.46 -19.22
CA LEU A 347 -10.85 10.32 -19.09
C LEU A 347 -11.62 11.27 -20.02
N THR A 348 -10.92 11.97 -20.92
CA THR A 348 -11.52 12.89 -21.88
C THR A 348 -12.05 12.13 -23.10
N LEU A 349 -13.31 12.36 -23.45
CA LEU A 349 -13.90 11.92 -24.74
C LEU A 349 -13.36 12.72 -25.94
N VAL A 350 -12.57 13.76 -25.67
CA VAL A 350 -11.90 14.58 -26.67
C VAL A 350 -10.45 14.11 -26.72
N ILE A 351 -10.04 13.57 -27.87
CA ILE A 351 -8.64 13.24 -28.16
C ILE A 351 -7.88 14.57 -28.17
N PRO A 352 -6.88 14.78 -27.30
CA PRO A 352 -6.02 15.94 -27.41
C PRO A 352 -5.31 15.89 -28.77
N VAL A 353 -5.30 17.00 -29.50
CA VAL A 353 -4.65 17.12 -30.83
C VAL A 353 -3.16 16.77 -30.78
N GLU A 354 -2.57 16.73 -29.58
CA GLU A 354 -1.18 16.38 -29.31
C GLU A 354 -0.88 14.88 -29.47
N ASP A 355 -1.87 13.99 -29.33
CA ASP A 355 -1.71 12.52 -29.50
C ASP A 355 -1.75 12.07 -30.98
N LEU A 356 -1.84 13.01 -31.94
CA LEU A 356 -1.85 12.76 -33.39
C LEU A 356 -0.50 13.05 -34.07
N ARG A 357 0.59 13.28 -33.32
CA ARG A 357 1.92 13.56 -33.87
C ARG A 357 2.90 12.41 -33.70
#